data_AF-A0A5Q2MZE2-F1
#
_entry.id   AF-A0A5Q2MZE2-F1
#
_cell.length_a   1.000
_cell.length_b   1.000
_cell.length_c   1.000
_cell.angle_alpha   90.00
_cell.angle_beta   90.00
_cell.angle_gamma   90.00
#
_symmetry.space_group_name_H-M   'P 1'
#
loop_
_entity.id
_entity.type
_entity.pdbx_description
1 polymer ?
#
loop_
_entity_poly.entity_id
_entity_poly.type
_entity_poly.pdbx_seq_one_letter_code
_entity_poly.pdbx_strand_id
1 'polypeptide(L)'
;MAEKDKKPEIRFIGFTDAWEQRKYKELAETRRGLTYKPSDIVEDGVRVLRSSNINEDTYLEKDDDVFVNESAVNIEYVDEGDILVTSANGSSRLVGKHAIVCKLDKKAVHGGFMLLAKTKNPYFLNASMSSSWYEKFISIFVSGGNGAIGNLNKSDLDEQLVYVPKDGEQTKIGTFFKNLDNLITLHQRKYDKLVIVKKSMLEKMFPKDGANVPEIRFAGFTDAWEQKKVGDVLTEKQRPIKMEDDEEYQLITVKRRNEGIVSRGYFKGKDILVKNYFEIRSGDYLISKRQVVHGANGIVPESLDKSIVSNEYLVSIGNKNITTEYWTLISKLPNMYRKFFLSSYGVDIEKLVFDVEDWKKRTIILPSLPEQERITLFFQRLDNLITLQQLELEKLKNFKKSMLEKMFV
;
A
#
# COMPACT_ATOMS: atom_id res chain seq x y z
N MET A 1 -38.08 2.94 -24.18
CA MET A 1 -36.98 2.17 -23.57
C MET A 1 -35.89 2.08 -24.63
N ALA A 2 -34.77 2.77 -24.44
CA ALA A 2 -33.66 2.68 -25.38
C ALA A 2 -33.15 1.23 -25.41
N GLU A 3 -32.93 0.66 -26.59
CA GLU A 3 -32.17 -0.58 -26.74
C GLU A 3 -30.86 -0.39 -25.95
N LYS A 4 -30.71 -1.11 -24.83
CA LYS A 4 -29.40 -1.23 -24.19
C LYS A 4 -28.48 -1.82 -25.24
N ASP A 5 -27.49 -1.04 -25.64
CA ASP A 5 -26.55 -1.43 -26.67
C ASP A 5 -25.91 -2.76 -26.27
N LYS A 6 -26.23 -3.85 -26.98
CA LYS A 6 -25.76 -5.22 -26.69
C LYS A 6 -24.31 -5.41 -27.13
N LYS A 7 -23.55 -4.33 -27.11
CA LYS A 7 -22.20 -4.22 -27.65
C LYS A 7 -21.36 -3.42 -26.68
N PRO A 8 -20.16 -3.92 -26.31
CA PRO A 8 -19.24 -3.15 -25.50
C PRO A 8 -18.71 -1.93 -26.26
N GLU A 9 -18.37 -0.85 -25.53
CA GLU A 9 -17.76 0.37 -26.09
C GLU A 9 -16.39 0.06 -26.73
N ILE A 10 -15.61 -0.83 -26.11
CA ILE A 10 -14.34 -1.31 -26.62
C ILE A 10 -14.46 -2.79 -26.96
N ARG A 11 -14.06 -3.13 -28.18
CA ARG A 11 -14.15 -4.49 -28.71
C ARG A 11 -12.93 -4.84 -29.57
N PHE A 12 -12.56 -6.11 -29.60
CA PHE A 12 -11.52 -6.57 -30.50
C PHE A 12 -11.98 -6.47 -31.97
N ILE A 13 -11.08 -6.03 -32.85
CA ILE A 13 -11.33 -5.98 -34.29
C ILE A 13 -11.69 -7.39 -34.80
N GLY A 14 -12.70 -7.46 -35.68
CA GLY A 14 -13.19 -8.70 -36.29
C GLY A 14 -14.38 -9.34 -35.57
N PHE A 15 -14.82 -8.80 -34.44
CA PHE A 15 -16.05 -9.25 -33.76
C PHE A 15 -17.13 -8.18 -33.88
N THR A 16 -18.24 -8.52 -34.54
CA THR A 16 -19.33 -7.58 -34.86
C THR A 16 -20.70 -8.06 -34.39
N ASP A 17 -20.86 -9.36 -34.16
CA ASP A 17 -22.12 -9.97 -33.72
C ASP A 17 -22.55 -9.44 -32.35
N ALA A 18 -23.85 -9.33 -32.09
CA ALA A 18 -24.35 -8.97 -30.77
C ALA A 18 -24.00 -10.05 -29.73
N TRP A 19 -23.76 -9.66 -28.48
CA TRP A 19 -23.64 -10.63 -27.39
C TRP A 19 -25.01 -11.24 -27.11
N GLU A 20 -25.03 -12.53 -26.79
CA GLU A 20 -26.23 -13.25 -26.37
C GLU A 20 -26.36 -13.23 -24.85
N GLN A 21 -27.57 -13.40 -24.34
CA GLN A 21 -27.83 -13.45 -22.92
C GLN A 21 -28.07 -14.90 -22.51
N ARG A 22 -27.24 -15.43 -21.61
CA ARG A 22 -27.30 -16.82 -21.13
C ARG A 22 -27.39 -16.87 -19.62
N LYS A 23 -27.97 -17.94 -19.07
CA LYS A 23 -27.91 -18.17 -17.62
C LYS A 23 -26.50 -18.56 -17.20
N TYR A 24 -26.04 -18.13 -16.03
CA TYR A 24 -24.70 -18.46 -15.54
C TYR A 24 -24.44 -19.98 -15.52
N LYS A 25 -25.44 -20.78 -15.13
CA LYS A 25 -25.36 -22.25 -15.14
C LYS A 25 -25.15 -22.89 -16.52
N GLU A 26 -25.39 -22.16 -17.61
CA GLU A 26 -25.10 -22.60 -18.97
C GLU A 26 -23.62 -22.35 -19.35
N LEU A 27 -22.91 -21.53 -18.57
CA LEU A 27 -21.51 -21.17 -18.78
C LEU A 27 -20.57 -21.92 -17.85
N ALA A 28 -21.01 -22.23 -16.63
CA ALA A 28 -20.21 -22.91 -15.63
C ALA A 28 -21.03 -23.90 -14.81
N GLU A 29 -20.37 -25.01 -14.48
CA GLU A 29 -20.85 -25.94 -13.47
C GLU A 29 -20.41 -25.42 -12.10
N THR A 30 -21.37 -24.98 -11.29
CA THR A 30 -21.13 -24.54 -9.91
C THR A 30 -21.32 -25.71 -8.94
N ARG A 31 -20.44 -25.85 -7.93
CA ARG A 31 -20.58 -26.85 -6.86
C ARG A 31 -20.31 -26.28 -5.46
N ARG A 32 -20.98 -26.83 -4.45
CA ARG A 32 -20.75 -26.50 -3.03
C ARG A 32 -19.52 -27.24 -2.48
N GLY A 33 -18.88 -26.66 -1.47
CA GLY A 33 -17.67 -27.23 -0.88
C GLY A 33 -17.89 -28.24 0.23
N LEU A 34 -16.78 -28.81 0.69
CA LEU A 34 -16.68 -29.84 1.72
C LEU A 34 -17.10 -29.29 3.08
N THR A 35 -18.02 -30.00 3.74
CA THR A 35 -18.24 -29.84 5.19
C THR A 35 -17.43 -30.91 5.91
N TYR A 36 -16.62 -30.52 6.89
CA TYR A 36 -15.75 -31.41 7.65
C TYR A 36 -15.84 -31.09 9.15
N LYS A 37 -15.47 -32.06 10.00
CA LYS A 37 -15.45 -31.92 11.46
C LYS A 37 -14.07 -31.44 11.92
N PRO A 38 -13.97 -30.82 13.11
CA PRO A 38 -12.67 -30.50 13.70
C PRO A 38 -11.74 -31.72 13.85
N SER A 39 -12.30 -32.91 14.07
CA SER A 39 -11.54 -34.18 14.16
C SER A 39 -10.91 -34.63 12.84
N ASP A 40 -11.36 -34.07 11.71
CA ASP A 40 -10.84 -34.44 10.39
C ASP A 40 -9.57 -33.64 10.05
N ILE A 41 -9.28 -32.56 10.79
CA ILE A 41 -8.16 -31.65 10.55
C ILE A 41 -6.84 -32.32 10.95
N VAL A 42 -5.86 -32.26 10.06
CA VAL A 42 -4.51 -32.81 10.24
C VAL A 42 -3.46 -31.81 9.79
N GLU A 43 -2.20 -32.02 10.20
CA GLU A 43 -1.08 -31.16 9.79
C GLU A 43 -0.72 -31.33 8.30
N ASP A 44 -0.78 -32.56 7.79
CA ASP A 44 -0.55 -32.86 6.37
C ASP A 44 -1.66 -33.76 5.83
N GLY A 45 -2.26 -33.34 4.72
CA GLY A 45 -3.44 -33.96 4.14
C GLY A 45 -3.92 -33.23 2.89
N VAL A 46 -5.21 -33.34 2.58
CA VAL A 46 -5.82 -32.63 1.45
C VAL A 46 -6.11 -31.18 1.86
N ARG A 47 -5.62 -30.20 1.09
CA ARG A 47 -5.83 -28.77 1.36
C ARG A 47 -7.30 -28.40 1.20
N VAL A 48 -7.85 -27.61 2.10
CA VAL A 48 -9.20 -27.05 2.03
C VAL A 48 -9.12 -25.56 1.73
N LEU A 49 -9.43 -25.18 0.49
CA LEU A 49 -9.47 -23.80 0.03
C LEU A 49 -10.65 -23.06 0.68
N ARG A 50 -10.37 -21.90 1.28
CA ARG A 50 -11.34 -21.04 1.97
C ARG A 50 -11.25 -19.61 1.46
N SER A 51 -12.07 -18.71 2.01
CA SER A 51 -12.05 -17.29 1.66
C SER A 51 -10.69 -16.64 1.91
N SER A 52 -9.88 -17.18 2.81
CA SER A 52 -8.51 -16.72 3.09
C SER A 52 -7.54 -16.93 1.92
N ASN A 53 -7.88 -17.80 0.97
CA ASN A 53 -7.11 -18.08 -0.25
C ASN A 53 -7.46 -17.11 -1.40
N ILE A 54 -8.44 -16.23 -1.20
CA ILE A 54 -8.77 -15.14 -2.12
C ILE A 54 -8.24 -13.84 -1.52
N ASN A 55 -7.15 -13.33 -2.08
CA ASN A 55 -6.56 -12.06 -1.71
C ASN A 55 -6.94 -11.00 -2.75
N GLU A 56 -7.95 -10.19 -2.40
CA GLU A 56 -8.67 -9.30 -3.31
C GLU A 56 -9.27 -10.03 -4.51
N ASP A 57 -8.56 -10.12 -5.63
CA ASP A 57 -8.95 -10.78 -6.88
C ASP A 57 -7.93 -11.85 -7.31
N THR A 58 -7.02 -12.23 -6.41
CA THR A 58 -5.94 -13.20 -6.68
C THR A 58 -6.03 -14.43 -5.78
N TYR A 59 -5.67 -15.58 -6.34
CA TYR A 59 -5.54 -16.83 -5.59
C TYR A 59 -4.16 -16.91 -4.93
N LEU A 60 -4.14 -17.31 -3.65
CA LEU A 60 -2.92 -17.52 -2.89
C LEU A 60 -3.07 -18.68 -1.89
N GLU A 61 -2.14 -19.63 -1.97
CA GLU A 61 -1.95 -20.65 -0.94
C GLU A 61 -1.16 -20.08 0.25
N LYS A 62 -1.49 -20.53 1.45
CA LYS A 62 -0.79 -20.14 2.69
C LYS A 62 -0.31 -21.37 3.45
N ASP A 63 0.72 -21.16 4.27
CA ASP A 63 1.27 -22.22 5.13
C ASP A 63 0.31 -22.61 6.26
N ASP A 64 -0.58 -21.70 6.66
CA ASP A 64 -1.60 -21.89 7.70
C ASP A 64 -3.00 -22.26 7.14
N ASP A 65 -3.05 -22.75 5.90
CA ASP A 65 -4.28 -23.31 5.33
C ASP A 65 -4.76 -24.55 6.11
N VAL A 66 -6.04 -24.88 5.98
CA VAL A 66 -6.61 -26.07 6.62
C VAL A 66 -6.37 -27.29 5.77
N PHE A 67 -5.93 -28.38 6.39
CA PHE A 67 -5.79 -29.68 5.75
C PHE A 67 -6.66 -30.71 6.47
N VAL A 68 -7.23 -31.64 5.70
CA VAL A 68 -8.08 -32.71 6.22
C VAL A 68 -7.58 -34.08 5.78
N ASN A 69 -7.91 -35.11 6.57
CA ASN A 69 -7.69 -36.50 6.21
C ASN A 69 -8.36 -36.82 4.85
N GLU A 70 -7.68 -37.59 3.99
CA GLU A 70 -8.23 -37.98 2.67
C GLU A 70 -9.54 -38.77 2.80
N SER A 71 -9.74 -39.51 3.90
CA SER A 71 -11.00 -40.22 4.20
C SER A 71 -12.19 -39.30 4.46
N ALA A 72 -11.97 -38.03 4.80
CA ALA A 72 -13.04 -37.03 4.98
C ALA A 72 -13.47 -36.41 3.65
N VAL A 73 -12.68 -36.58 2.58
CA VAL A 73 -12.97 -36.00 1.26
C VAL A 73 -14.02 -36.83 0.55
N ASN A 74 -15.19 -36.23 0.31
CA ASN A 74 -16.32 -36.85 -0.38
C ASN A 74 -16.83 -36.00 -1.57
N ILE A 75 -16.03 -35.03 -2.00
CA ILE A 75 -16.25 -34.20 -3.17
C ILE A 75 -15.05 -34.32 -4.11
N GLU A 76 -15.24 -33.93 -5.36
CA GLU A 76 -14.13 -33.92 -6.32
C GLU A 76 -13.08 -32.85 -5.97
N TYR A 77 -11.84 -33.11 -6.40
CA TYR A 77 -10.74 -32.18 -6.27
C TYR A 77 -10.92 -30.93 -7.14
N VAL A 78 -10.34 -29.84 -6.68
CA VAL A 78 -10.21 -28.58 -7.41
C VAL A 78 -9.13 -28.73 -8.48
N ASP A 79 -9.43 -28.27 -9.69
CA ASP A 79 -8.48 -28.21 -10.79
C ASP A 79 -7.93 -26.78 -10.97
N GLU A 80 -6.72 -26.66 -11.52
CA GLU A 80 -6.24 -25.36 -11.98
C GLU A 80 -7.15 -24.81 -13.09
N GLY A 81 -7.51 -23.54 -12.99
CA GLY A 81 -8.48 -22.91 -13.88
C GLY A 81 -9.90 -22.86 -13.31
N ASP A 82 -10.22 -23.61 -12.25
CA ASP A 82 -11.48 -23.46 -11.54
C ASP A 82 -11.57 -22.06 -10.89
N ILE A 83 -12.79 -21.51 -10.80
CA ILE A 83 -13.03 -20.23 -10.14
C ILE A 83 -13.56 -20.51 -8.72
N LEU A 84 -12.76 -20.16 -7.73
CA LEU A 84 -13.14 -20.20 -6.32
C LEU A 84 -13.94 -18.95 -5.97
N VAL A 85 -15.09 -19.11 -5.32
CA VAL A 85 -15.98 -18.01 -4.93
C VAL A 85 -16.34 -18.14 -3.46
N THR A 86 -16.20 -17.06 -2.68
CA THR A 86 -16.65 -17.06 -1.28
C THR A 86 -18.16 -16.96 -1.24
N SER A 87 -18.85 -17.99 -0.77
CA SER A 87 -20.31 -17.97 -0.67
C SER A 87 -20.82 -17.55 0.69
N ALA A 88 -20.08 -17.79 1.76
CA ALA A 88 -20.46 -17.29 3.07
C ALA A 88 -19.25 -16.84 3.88
N ASN A 89 -19.43 -15.79 4.66
CA ASN A 89 -18.39 -15.29 5.57
C ASN A 89 -19.00 -14.44 6.68
N GLY A 90 -18.35 -14.43 7.85
CA GLY A 90 -18.72 -13.52 8.95
C GLY A 90 -18.57 -12.04 8.57
N SER A 91 -17.75 -11.73 7.55
CA SER A 91 -17.68 -10.42 6.94
C SER A 91 -18.36 -10.43 5.57
N SER A 92 -19.49 -9.73 5.44
CA SER A 92 -20.25 -9.61 4.18
C SER A 92 -19.41 -9.06 3.02
N ARG A 93 -18.38 -8.25 3.29
CA ARG A 93 -17.44 -7.72 2.27
C ARG A 93 -16.63 -8.81 1.53
N LEU A 94 -16.49 -9.99 2.13
CA LEU A 94 -15.74 -11.10 1.56
C LEU A 94 -16.64 -12.01 0.71
N VAL A 95 -17.95 -11.96 0.92
CA VAL A 95 -18.91 -12.77 0.16
C VAL A 95 -18.97 -12.27 -1.27
N GLY A 96 -18.93 -13.19 -2.23
CA GLY A 96 -18.82 -12.90 -3.66
C GLY A 96 -17.38 -12.70 -4.15
N LYS A 97 -16.39 -12.52 -3.29
CA LYS A 97 -14.98 -12.47 -3.74
C LYS A 97 -14.64 -13.76 -4.47
N HIS A 98 -13.96 -13.63 -5.61
CA HIS A 98 -13.65 -14.74 -6.49
C HIS A 98 -12.21 -14.66 -7.02
N ALA A 99 -11.62 -15.81 -7.34
CA ALA A 99 -10.32 -15.88 -8.00
C ALA A 99 -10.18 -17.19 -8.78
N ILE A 100 -9.35 -17.17 -9.83
CA ILE A 100 -8.96 -18.39 -10.56
C ILE A 100 -7.90 -19.13 -9.76
N VAL A 101 -8.17 -20.40 -9.46
CA VAL A 101 -7.21 -21.31 -8.83
C VAL A 101 -6.07 -21.59 -9.79
N CYS A 102 -4.83 -21.43 -9.32
CA CYS A 102 -3.63 -21.66 -10.11
C CYS A 102 -2.45 -22.00 -9.20
N LYS A 103 -1.45 -22.72 -9.72
CA LYS A 103 -0.25 -23.14 -8.96
C LYS A 103 -0.63 -23.93 -7.71
N LEU A 104 -1.44 -24.97 -7.89
CA LEU A 104 -1.78 -25.88 -6.80
C LEU A 104 -0.55 -26.73 -6.45
N ASP A 105 -0.05 -26.61 -5.22
CA ASP A 105 1.12 -27.37 -4.79
C ASP A 105 0.76 -28.81 -4.39
N LYS A 106 -0.49 -29.05 -3.98
CA LYS A 106 -1.02 -30.34 -3.53
C LYS A 106 -2.48 -30.52 -3.97
N LYS A 107 -3.01 -31.74 -3.81
CA LYS A 107 -4.45 -31.99 -3.96
C LYS A 107 -5.24 -31.05 -3.04
N ALA A 108 -6.27 -30.42 -3.58
CA ALA A 108 -7.11 -29.49 -2.84
C ALA A 108 -8.60 -29.72 -3.12
N VAL A 109 -9.42 -29.41 -2.12
CA VAL A 109 -10.87 -29.27 -2.19
C VAL A 109 -11.26 -27.87 -1.71
N HIS A 110 -12.48 -27.40 -1.95
CA HIS A 110 -12.97 -26.13 -1.41
C HIS A 110 -13.87 -26.35 -0.20
N GLY A 111 -13.83 -25.47 0.80
CA GLY A 111 -14.61 -25.59 2.02
C GLY A 111 -16.10 -25.25 1.83
N GLY A 112 -16.96 -25.68 2.76
CA GLY A 112 -18.42 -25.57 2.66
C GLY A 112 -18.99 -24.15 2.54
N PHE A 113 -18.22 -23.13 2.91
CA PHE A 113 -18.54 -21.70 2.72
C PHE A 113 -17.99 -21.12 1.41
N MET A 114 -17.57 -21.99 0.50
CA MET A 114 -17.11 -21.66 -0.84
C MET A 114 -18.04 -22.29 -1.87
N LEU A 115 -18.07 -21.67 -3.05
CA LEU A 115 -18.48 -22.30 -4.29
C LEU A 115 -17.26 -22.46 -5.18
N LEU A 116 -17.32 -23.44 -6.07
CA LEU A 116 -16.36 -23.62 -7.14
C LEU A 116 -17.11 -23.65 -8.46
N ALA A 117 -16.66 -22.87 -9.44
CA ALA A 117 -17.23 -22.83 -10.77
C ALA A 117 -16.21 -23.36 -11.80
N LYS A 118 -16.61 -24.41 -12.52
CA LYS A 118 -15.81 -25.04 -13.59
C LYS A 118 -16.39 -24.66 -14.94
N THR A 119 -15.55 -24.21 -15.86
CA THR A 119 -15.98 -23.71 -17.18
C THR A 119 -14.89 -23.91 -18.24
N LYS A 120 -15.30 -23.94 -19.52
CA LYS A 120 -14.39 -23.96 -20.67
C LYS A 120 -13.60 -22.66 -20.82
N ASN A 121 -14.14 -21.52 -20.39
CA ASN A 121 -13.55 -20.19 -20.57
C ASN A 121 -13.34 -19.46 -19.23
N PRO A 122 -12.50 -19.97 -18.31
CA PRO A 122 -12.42 -19.48 -16.94
C PRO A 122 -11.95 -18.03 -16.84
N TYR A 123 -10.99 -17.62 -17.66
CA TYR A 123 -10.49 -16.24 -17.66
C TYR A 123 -11.54 -15.23 -18.14
N PHE A 124 -12.38 -15.61 -19.10
CA PHE A 124 -13.51 -14.76 -19.53
C PHE A 124 -14.53 -14.66 -18.39
N LEU A 125 -14.98 -15.79 -17.85
CA LEU A 125 -16.01 -15.79 -16.82
C LEU A 125 -15.55 -15.05 -15.55
N ASN A 126 -14.29 -15.24 -15.14
CA ASN A 126 -13.71 -14.50 -14.02
C ASN A 126 -13.67 -12.99 -14.31
N ALA A 127 -13.30 -12.57 -15.53
CA ALA A 127 -13.34 -11.15 -15.91
C ALA A 127 -14.77 -10.60 -15.94
N SER A 128 -15.76 -11.37 -16.44
CA SER A 128 -17.18 -11.02 -16.35
C SER A 128 -17.62 -10.82 -14.90
N MET A 129 -17.16 -11.69 -13.99
CA MET A 129 -17.41 -11.58 -12.55
C MET A 129 -16.70 -10.38 -11.90
N SER A 130 -15.72 -9.77 -12.55
CA SER A 130 -15.13 -8.49 -12.12
C SER A 130 -15.80 -7.26 -12.73
N SER A 131 -16.81 -7.43 -13.58
CA SER A 131 -17.54 -6.32 -14.21
C SER A 131 -18.69 -5.80 -13.33
N SER A 132 -19.28 -4.67 -13.74
CA SER A 132 -20.42 -4.08 -13.01
C SER A 132 -21.64 -5.00 -12.89
N TRP A 133 -21.78 -6.01 -13.77
CA TRP A 133 -22.84 -7.01 -13.68
C TRP A 133 -22.78 -7.76 -12.35
N TYR A 134 -21.60 -8.28 -12.00
CA TYR A 134 -21.44 -9.09 -10.80
C TYR A 134 -21.46 -8.23 -9.53
N GLU A 135 -20.91 -7.02 -9.57
CA GLU A 135 -21.01 -6.07 -8.47
C GLU A 135 -22.48 -5.75 -8.13
N LYS A 136 -23.33 -5.55 -9.15
CA LYS A 136 -24.78 -5.35 -8.98
C LYS A 136 -25.46 -6.61 -8.46
N PHE A 137 -25.06 -7.78 -8.94
CA PHE A 137 -25.57 -9.04 -8.44
C PHE A 137 -25.26 -9.21 -6.95
N ILE A 138 -24.01 -9.01 -6.54
CA ILE A 138 -23.59 -9.13 -5.14
C ILE A 138 -24.32 -8.12 -4.26
N SER A 139 -24.50 -6.87 -4.70
CA SER A 139 -25.19 -5.84 -3.90
C SER A 139 -26.68 -6.11 -3.70
N ILE A 140 -27.32 -6.86 -4.59
CA ILE A 140 -28.75 -7.22 -4.51
C ILE A 140 -28.95 -8.53 -3.74
N PHE A 141 -28.12 -9.55 -4.01
CA PHE A 141 -28.36 -10.92 -3.56
C PHE A 141 -27.58 -11.31 -2.29
N VAL A 142 -26.55 -10.55 -1.90
CA VAL A 142 -25.87 -10.78 -0.63
C VAL A 142 -26.56 -9.98 0.48
N SER A 143 -27.40 -10.66 1.25
CA SER A 143 -28.03 -10.13 2.47
C SER A 143 -27.18 -10.46 3.70
N GLY A 144 -26.90 -9.48 4.58
CA GLY A 144 -26.07 -9.71 5.78
C GLY A 144 -25.67 -8.46 6.57
N GLY A 145 -26.53 -7.44 6.69
CA GLY A 145 -26.29 -6.30 7.59
C GLY A 145 -26.48 -6.68 9.07
N ASN A 146 -25.78 -5.99 9.99
CA ASN A 146 -25.88 -6.13 11.45
C ASN A 146 -25.32 -7.41 12.10
N GLY A 147 -24.20 -7.94 11.59
CA GLY A 147 -23.50 -9.06 12.23
C GLY A 147 -24.05 -10.46 11.91
N ALA A 148 -25.00 -10.56 10.98
CA ALA A 148 -25.39 -11.82 10.37
C ALA A 148 -24.34 -12.25 9.31
N ILE A 149 -24.09 -13.56 9.20
CA ILE A 149 -23.22 -14.14 8.17
C ILE A 149 -23.79 -13.77 6.80
N GLY A 150 -23.02 -13.03 6.00
CA GLY A 150 -23.40 -12.78 4.61
C GLY A 150 -23.37 -14.09 3.83
N ASN A 151 -24.39 -14.32 3.00
CA ASN A 151 -24.52 -15.57 2.26
C ASN A 151 -24.94 -15.30 0.81
N LEU A 152 -24.32 -16.04 -0.11
CA LEU A 152 -24.58 -16.07 -1.53
C LEU A 152 -25.10 -17.45 -1.90
N ASN A 153 -26.38 -17.53 -2.31
CA ASN A 153 -26.93 -18.81 -2.72
C ASN A 153 -26.44 -19.19 -4.11
N LYS A 154 -26.06 -20.45 -4.26
CA LYS A 154 -25.70 -21.07 -5.56
C LYS A 154 -26.80 -20.86 -6.61
N SER A 155 -28.06 -21.09 -6.25
CA SER A 155 -29.20 -20.95 -7.17
C SER A 155 -29.36 -19.53 -7.68
N ASP A 156 -29.10 -18.54 -6.83
CA ASP A 156 -29.20 -17.13 -7.20
C ASP A 156 -28.13 -16.79 -8.24
N LEU A 157 -26.90 -17.30 -8.06
CA LEU A 157 -25.82 -17.15 -9.05
C LEU A 157 -26.14 -17.88 -10.36
N ASP A 158 -26.55 -19.14 -10.28
CA ASP A 158 -26.84 -20.01 -11.43
C ASP A 158 -27.91 -19.44 -12.38
N GLU A 159 -28.91 -18.75 -11.82
CA GLU A 159 -30.01 -18.15 -12.58
C GLU A 159 -29.70 -16.72 -13.10
N GLN A 160 -28.56 -16.14 -12.73
CA GLN A 160 -28.19 -14.82 -13.26
C GLN A 160 -28.00 -14.86 -14.77
N LEU A 161 -28.48 -13.80 -15.43
CA LEU A 161 -28.32 -13.62 -16.86
C LEU A 161 -27.04 -12.84 -17.14
N VAL A 162 -26.18 -13.40 -17.98
CA VAL A 162 -24.87 -12.87 -18.35
C VAL A 162 -24.86 -12.61 -19.84
N TYR A 163 -24.34 -11.45 -20.27
CA TYR A 163 -24.06 -11.22 -21.68
C TYR A 163 -22.76 -11.92 -22.06
N VAL A 164 -22.80 -12.68 -23.16
CA VAL A 164 -21.71 -13.55 -23.58
C VAL A 164 -21.50 -13.42 -25.09
N PRO A 165 -20.27 -13.19 -25.57
CA PRO A 165 -19.97 -13.25 -26.99
C PRO A 165 -19.72 -14.70 -27.44
N LYS A 166 -19.49 -14.89 -28.75
CA LYS A 166 -19.02 -16.18 -29.28
C LYS A 166 -17.69 -16.61 -28.65
N ASP A 167 -17.46 -17.92 -28.56
CA ASP A 167 -16.27 -18.54 -27.92
C ASP A 167 -14.92 -17.91 -28.31
N GLY A 168 -14.74 -17.55 -29.59
CA GLY A 168 -13.49 -16.94 -30.06
C GLY A 168 -13.20 -15.57 -29.43
N GLU A 169 -14.24 -14.79 -29.14
CA GLU A 169 -14.11 -13.50 -28.47
C GLU A 169 -13.92 -13.67 -26.96
N GLN A 170 -14.64 -14.62 -26.35
CA GLN A 170 -14.44 -14.98 -24.93
C GLN A 170 -12.97 -15.32 -24.67
N THR A 171 -12.36 -16.12 -25.55
CA THR A 171 -10.94 -16.49 -25.45
C THR A 171 -10.03 -15.26 -25.48
N LYS A 172 -10.29 -14.30 -26.38
CA LYS A 172 -9.47 -13.08 -26.49
C LYS A 172 -9.64 -12.16 -25.28
N ILE A 173 -10.87 -11.93 -24.82
CA ILE A 173 -11.16 -11.13 -23.63
C ILE A 173 -10.52 -11.77 -22.39
N GLY A 174 -10.73 -13.08 -22.20
CA GLY A 174 -10.15 -13.82 -21.09
C GLY A 174 -8.61 -13.76 -21.10
N THR A 175 -7.98 -13.95 -22.26
CA THR A 175 -6.53 -13.85 -22.39
C THR A 175 -6.02 -12.44 -22.07
N PHE A 176 -6.72 -11.41 -22.50
CA PHE A 176 -6.38 -10.02 -22.20
C PHE A 176 -6.40 -9.74 -20.69
N PHE A 177 -7.48 -10.08 -20.00
CA PHE A 177 -7.57 -9.86 -18.55
C PHE A 177 -6.61 -10.74 -17.76
N LYS A 178 -6.39 -12.00 -18.18
CA LYS A 178 -5.33 -12.85 -17.61
C LYS A 178 -3.96 -12.18 -17.66
N ASN A 179 -3.60 -11.63 -18.82
CA ASN A 179 -2.30 -10.96 -18.99
C ASN A 179 -2.20 -9.67 -18.17
N LEU A 180 -3.28 -8.90 -18.09
CA LEU A 180 -3.33 -7.69 -17.28
C LEU A 180 -3.22 -8.01 -15.78
N ASP A 181 -3.91 -9.03 -15.29
CA ASP A 181 -3.84 -9.50 -13.90
C ASP A 181 -2.46 -10.03 -13.54
N ASN A 182 -1.82 -10.77 -14.46
CA ASN A 182 -0.44 -11.20 -14.31
C ASN A 182 0.52 -10.00 -14.21
N LEU A 183 0.34 -8.97 -15.04
CA LEU A 183 1.16 -7.77 -15.00
C LEU A 183 0.98 -7.01 -13.67
N ILE A 184 -0.27 -6.82 -13.22
CA ILE A 184 -0.59 -6.21 -11.92
C ILE A 184 0.08 -7.00 -10.79
N THR A 185 -0.02 -8.33 -10.81
CA THR A 185 0.59 -9.21 -9.80
C THR A 185 2.11 -9.08 -9.78
N LEU A 186 2.76 -8.98 -10.95
CA LEU A 186 4.21 -8.79 -11.05
C LEU A 186 4.64 -7.44 -10.47
N HIS A 187 3.92 -6.36 -10.76
CA HIS A 187 4.20 -5.03 -10.21
C HIS A 187 3.96 -4.99 -8.69
N GLN A 188 2.88 -5.60 -8.18
CA GLN A 188 2.61 -5.71 -6.75
C GLN A 188 3.77 -6.44 -6.04
N ARG A 189 4.19 -7.60 -6.55
CA ARG A 189 5.33 -8.36 -5.99
C ARG A 189 6.64 -7.56 -6.00
N LYS A 190 6.87 -6.78 -7.04
CA LYS A 190 8.05 -5.90 -7.13
C LYS A 190 7.99 -4.78 -6.09
N TYR A 191 6.83 -4.13 -5.94
CA TYR A 191 6.59 -3.14 -4.91
C TYR A 191 6.82 -3.72 -3.50
N ASP A 192 6.21 -4.85 -3.17
CA ASP A 192 6.33 -5.49 -1.86
C ASP A 192 7.80 -5.84 -1.55
N LYS A 193 8.54 -6.36 -2.53
CA LYS A 193 9.97 -6.64 -2.40
C LYS A 193 10.78 -5.38 -2.12
N LEU A 194 10.53 -4.27 -2.82
CA LEU A 194 11.24 -3.01 -2.60
C LEU A 194 10.96 -2.45 -1.20
N VAL A 195 9.73 -2.55 -0.71
CA VAL A 195 9.35 -2.15 0.66
C VAL A 195 10.10 -2.99 1.70
N ILE A 196 10.16 -4.31 1.51
CA ILE A 196 10.91 -5.22 2.40
C ILE A 196 12.41 -4.90 2.37
N VAL A 197 12.98 -4.68 1.18
CA VAL A 197 14.40 -4.30 1.03
C VAL A 197 14.67 -2.98 1.76
N LYS A 198 13.82 -1.96 1.60
CA LYS A 198 13.97 -0.68 2.30
C LYS A 198 13.97 -0.87 3.81
N LYS A 199 13.00 -1.63 4.33
CA LYS A 199 12.90 -1.92 5.76
C LYS A 199 14.16 -2.62 6.26
N SER A 200 14.59 -3.69 5.59
CA SER A 200 15.78 -4.44 5.99
C SER A 200 17.05 -3.59 5.93
N MET A 201 17.19 -2.72 4.92
CA MET A 201 18.34 -1.82 4.80
C MET A 201 18.32 -0.74 5.90
N LEU A 202 17.17 -0.16 6.24
CA LEU A 202 17.06 0.77 7.38
C LEU A 202 17.43 0.10 8.72
N GLU A 203 17.16 -1.20 8.86
CA GLU A 203 17.51 -1.95 10.07
C GLU A 203 19.00 -2.33 10.12
N LYS A 204 19.61 -2.63 8.97
CA LYS A 204 20.97 -3.21 8.90
C LYS A 204 22.07 -2.23 8.51
N MET A 205 21.75 -1.13 7.82
CA MET A 205 22.72 -0.11 7.39
C MET A 205 22.99 0.97 8.45
N PHE A 206 22.32 0.89 9.60
CA PHE A 206 22.57 1.76 10.75
C PHE A 206 22.98 0.90 11.94
N PRO A 207 23.99 1.32 12.73
CA PRO A 207 24.41 0.52 13.88
C PRO A 207 23.31 0.39 14.93
N LYS A 208 23.23 -0.79 15.54
CA LYS A 208 22.37 -1.06 16.70
C LYS A 208 22.90 -0.36 17.95
N ASP A 209 22.05 -0.21 18.96
CA ASP A 209 22.46 0.39 20.24
C ASP A 209 23.68 -0.35 20.81
N GLY A 210 24.71 0.42 21.19
CA GLY A 210 25.99 -0.11 21.68
C GLY A 210 27.00 -0.50 20.59
N ALA A 211 26.63 -0.49 19.31
CA ALA A 211 27.53 -0.69 18.18
C ALA A 211 27.84 0.62 17.46
N ASN A 212 28.99 0.68 16.79
CA ASN A 212 29.44 1.81 15.95
C ASN A 212 29.76 1.37 14.51
N VAL A 213 29.37 0.14 14.14
CA VAL A 213 29.51 -0.40 12.78
C VAL A 213 28.17 -1.03 12.39
N PRO A 214 27.64 -0.76 11.19
CA PRO A 214 26.41 -1.40 10.71
C PRO A 214 26.66 -2.84 10.25
N GLU A 215 25.60 -3.66 10.18
CA GLU A 215 25.67 -5.04 9.68
C GLU A 215 25.89 -5.10 8.16
N ILE A 216 25.32 -4.12 7.44
CA ILE A 216 25.48 -3.96 5.99
C ILE A 216 26.07 -2.57 5.73
N ARG A 217 27.14 -2.53 4.93
CA ARG A 217 27.84 -1.29 4.58
C ARG A 217 28.30 -1.32 3.14
N PHE A 218 28.50 -0.15 2.54
CA PHE A 218 29.12 -0.07 1.23
C PHE A 218 30.58 -0.54 1.29
N ALA A 219 31.01 -1.25 0.25
CA ALA A 219 32.41 -1.64 0.11
C ALA A 219 33.33 -0.39 0.10
N GLY A 220 34.47 -0.49 0.78
CA GLY A 220 35.46 0.58 0.91
C GLY A 220 35.29 1.46 2.17
N PHE A 221 34.24 1.26 2.96
CA PHE A 221 34.09 1.93 4.27
C PHE A 221 34.32 0.92 5.40
N THR A 222 35.44 1.03 6.09
CA THR A 222 35.86 0.08 7.13
C THR A 222 35.91 0.70 8.52
N ASP A 223 36.17 2.00 8.61
CA ASP A 223 36.38 2.68 9.89
C ASP A 223 35.07 2.78 10.69
N ALA A 224 35.16 2.60 12.00
CA ALA A 224 34.01 2.74 12.89
C ALA A 224 33.40 4.15 12.82
N TRP A 225 32.07 4.23 12.94
CA TRP A 225 31.37 5.51 12.97
C TRP A 225 31.70 6.28 14.25
N GLU A 226 31.83 7.60 14.13
CA GLU A 226 32.20 8.46 15.24
C GLU A 226 30.99 8.92 16.05
N GLN A 227 31.11 8.91 17.37
CA GLN A 227 30.11 9.52 18.24
C GLN A 227 30.29 11.04 18.30
N LYS A 228 29.23 11.80 18.04
CA LYS A 228 29.20 13.27 18.15
C LYS A 228 27.96 13.75 18.89
N LYS A 229 28.00 14.92 19.53
CA LYS A 229 26.79 15.54 20.06
C LYS A 229 25.99 16.18 18.92
N VAL A 230 24.67 16.19 19.05
CA VAL A 230 23.79 16.79 18.04
C VAL A 230 24.09 18.28 17.83
N GLY A 231 24.40 19.02 18.91
CA GLY A 231 24.78 20.43 18.84
C GLY A 231 26.09 20.70 18.09
N ASP A 232 26.96 19.69 17.92
CA ASP A 232 28.24 19.83 17.23
C ASP A 232 28.12 19.61 15.71
N VAL A 233 27.01 19.02 15.25
CA VAL A 233 26.83 18.59 13.85
C VAL A 233 25.77 19.38 13.11
N LEU A 234 24.81 19.99 13.80
CA LEU A 234 23.82 20.88 13.20
C LEU A 234 24.12 22.34 13.53
N THR A 235 24.02 23.20 12.51
CA THR A 235 24.13 24.65 12.67
C THR A 235 22.74 25.26 12.66
N GLU A 236 22.37 25.94 13.75
CA GLU A 236 21.14 26.72 13.80
C GLU A 236 21.22 27.92 12.84
N LYS A 237 20.14 28.15 12.09
CA LYS A 237 20.04 29.27 11.14
C LYS A 237 18.86 30.15 11.49
N GLN A 238 19.16 31.39 11.84
CA GLN A 238 18.15 32.41 12.08
C GLN A 238 18.27 33.48 11.00
N ARG A 239 17.17 33.72 10.28
CA ARG A 239 17.03 34.79 9.29
C ARG A 239 15.79 35.61 9.65
N PRO A 240 15.83 36.41 10.74
CA PRO A 240 14.66 37.14 11.18
C PRO A 240 14.21 38.11 10.09
N ILE A 241 12.90 38.18 9.86
CA ILE A 241 12.31 39.13 8.92
C ILE A 241 11.66 40.30 9.65
N LYS A 242 11.73 41.49 9.04
CA LYS A 242 10.84 42.59 9.40
C LYS A 242 9.60 42.46 8.54
N MET A 243 8.47 42.22 9.18
CA MET A 243 7.19 42.04 8.51
C MET A 243 6.57 43.40 8.20
N GLU A 244 6.23 43.63 6.94
CA GLU A 244 5.56 44.83 6.45
C GLU A 244 4.08 44.51 6.19
N ASP A 245 3.19 45.42 6.57
CA ASP A 245 1.76 45.11 6.69
C ASP A 245 1.06 44.77 5.36
N ASP A 246 1.53 45.38 4.26
CA ASP A 246 0.93 45.21 2.93
C ASP A 246 1.64 44.16 2.06
N GLU A 247 2.79 43.66 2.49
CA GLU A 247 3.53 42.59 1.83
C GLU A 247 2.89 41.22 2.07
N GLU A 248 2.99 40.33 1.09
CA GLU A 248 2.44 38.98 1.17
C GLU A 248 3.53 37.94 1.49
N TYR A 249 3.23 37.06 2.44
CA TYR A 249 4.16 36.05 2.93
C TYR A 249 3.57 34.66 2.82
N GLN A 250 4.37 33.73 2.29
CA GLN A 250 4.04 32.31 2.31
C GLN A 250 4.39 31.70 3.67
N LEU A 251 3.37 31.27 4.41
CA LEU A 251 3.57 30.55 5.67
C LEU A 251 3.61 29.05 5.41
N ILE A 252 4.37 28.32 6.20
CA ILE A 252 4.39 26.85 6.13
C ILE A 252 3.99 26.20 7.45
N THR A 253 3.73 24.90 7.38
CA THR A 253 3.64 24.02 8.55
C THR A 253 4.39 22.72 8.26
N VAL A 254 4.95 22.13 9.31
CA VAL A 254 5.57 20.81 9.23
C VAL A 254 4.58 19.77 9.72
N LYS A 255 4.23 18.82 8.85
CA LYS A 255 3.24 17.78 9.16
C LYS A 255 3.82 16.72 10.09
N ARG A 256 2.95 16.16 10.93
CA ARG A 256 3.24 14.98 11.76
C ARG A 256 3.61 13.77 10.88
N ARG A 257 4.14 12.71 11.48
CA ARG A 257 4.49 11.42 10.85
C ARG A 257 5.52 11.53 9.72
N ASN A 258 6.43 12.52 9.80
CA ASN A 258 7.42 12.84 8.77
C ASN A 258 6.83 13.06 7.35
N GLU A 259 5.60 13.57 7.25
CA GLU A 259 4.96 13.89 5.96
C GLU A 259 5.52 15.16 5.30
N GLY A 260 6.55 15.76 5.89
CA GLY A 260 7.29 16.89 5.31
C GLY A 260 6.63 18.24 5.57
N ILE A 261 7.06 19.22 4.79
CA ILE A 261 6.69 20.63 4.94
C ILE A 261 5.70 21.01 3.85
N VAL A 262 4.62 21.68 4.23
CA VAL A 262 3.58 22.14 3.29
C VAL A 262 3.26 23.61 3.48
N SER A 263 2.81 24.25 2.40
CA SER A 263 2.25 25.60 2.47
C SER A 263 1.01 25.62 3.35
N ARG A 264 0.92 26.63 4.24
CA ARG A 264 -0.27 27.00 5.00
C ARG A 264 -1.09 28.07 4.27
N GLY A 265 -0.56 28.63 3.19
CA GLY A 265 -1.17 29.70 2.42
C GLY A 265 -0.33 30.98 2.43
N TYR A 266 -0.84 31.98 1.72
CA TYR A 266 -0.27 33.31 1.62
C TYR A 266 -1.09 34.28 2.46
N PHE A 267 -0.42 35.13 3.22
CA PHE A 267 -1.05 36.07 4.14
C PHE A 267 -0.36 37.42 4.03
N LYS A 268 -1.14 38.51 4.06
CA LYS A 268 -0.57 39.85 4.21
C LYS A 268 0.03 40.00 5.60
N GLY A 269 1.10 40.79 5.72
CA GLY A 269 1.76 41.04 6.99
C GLY A 269 0.79 41.47 8.09
N LYS A 270 -0.16 42.35 7.78
CA LYS A 270 -1.18 42.83 8.73
C LYS A 270 -2.09 41.73 9.30
N ASP A 271 -2.32 40.66 8.54
CA ASP A 271 -3.18 39.54 8.94
C ASP A 271 -2.43 38.50 9.80
N ILE A 272 -1.11 38.63 9.92
CA ILE A 272 -0.26 37.77 10.75
C ILE A 272 -0.09 38.44 12.13
N LEU A 273 -0.73 37.85 13.14
CA LEU A 273 -0.78 38.40 14.50
C LEU A 273 0.57 38.41 15.23
N VAL A 274 1.39 37.36 15.06
CA VAL A 274 2.71 37.23 15.70
C VAL A 274 3.78 37.66 14.71
N LYS A 275 4.61 38.64 15.06
CA LYS A 275 5.61 39.21 14.13
C LYS A 275 7.00 38.56 14.19
N ASN A 276 7.22 37.61 15.12
CA ASN A 276 8.50 36.91 15.27
C ASN A 276 8.62 35.74 14.29
N TYR A 277 9.00 36.05 13.05
CA TYR A 277 9.15 35.10 11.95
C TYR A 277 10.56 35.12 11.37
N PHE A 278 10.93 33.99 10.78
CA PHE A 278 12.20 33.76 10.12
C PHE A 278 11.96 33.30 8.70
N GLU A 279 12.77 33.80 7.78
CA GLU A 279 12.84 33.30 6.41
C GLU A 279 13.57 31.95 6.37
N ILE A 280 12.99 31.00 5.64
CA ILE A 280 13.58 29.70 5.36
C ILE A 280 14.00 29.59 3.90
N ARG A 281 15.05 28.83 3.64
CA ARG A 281 15.57 28.54 2.31
C ARG A 281 15.45 27.07 1.99
N SER A 282 15.38 26.75 0.70
CA SER A 282 15.45 25.37 0.25
C SER A 282 16.71 24.69 0.81
N GLY A 283 16.56 23.45 1.27
CA GLY A 283 17.62 22.70 1.94
C GLY A 283 17.80 23.02 3.43
N ASP A 284 17.11 24.01 3.99
CA ASP A 284 17.01 24.13 5.46
C ASP A 284 16.24 22.94 6.04
N TYR A 285 16.53 22.59 7.28
CA TYR A 285 15.82 21.56 8.02
C TYR A 285 15.06 22.14 9.21
N LEU A 286 13.76 21.87 9.26
CA LEU A 286 12.86 22.35 10.30
C LEU A 286 12.48 21.26 11.29
N ILE A 287 12.48 21.63 12.56
CA ILE A 287 11.99 20.82 13.67
C ILE A 287 10.95 21.64 14.44
N SER A 288 9.72 21.14 14.54
CA SER A 288 8.69 21.77 15.37
C SER A 288 9.00 21.61 16.85
N LYS A 289 9.09 22.73 17.60
CA LYS A 289 9.32 22.69 19.05
C LYS A 289 8.11 22.16 19.85
N ARG A 290 6.96 21.95 19.20
CA ARG A 290 5.71 21.48 19.81
C ARG A 290 5.27 20.10 19.36
N GLN A 291 5.71 19.66 18.18
CA GLN A 291 5.14 18.48 17.52
C GLN A 291 6.21 17.48 17.03
N VAL A 292 7.50 17.70 17.34
CA VAL A 292 8.57 16.79 16.89
C VAL A 292 8.41 15.36 17.44
N VAL A 293 7.84 15.19 18.64
CA VAL A 293 7.53 13.86 19.21
C VAL A 293 6.56 13.05 18.32
N HIS A 294 5.76 13.76 17.53
CA HIS A 294 4.84 13.19 16.55
C HIS A 294 5.42 13.18 15.13
N GLY A 295 6.72 13.43 14.96
CA GLY A 295 7.40 13.41 13.68
C GLY A 295 7.26 14.69 12.85
N ALA A 296 6.91 15.82 13.46
CA ALA A 296 6.84 17.11 12.76
C ALA A 296 8.24 17.72 12.57
N ASN A 297 8.99 17.14 11.64
CA ASN A 297 10.27 17.62 11.15
C ASN A 297 10.41 17.35 9.63
N GLY A 298 11.27 18.09 8.94
CA GLY A 298 11.49 17.90 7.51
C GLY A 298 12.45 18.91 6.89
N ILE A 299 12.87 18.61 5.66
CA ILE A 299 13.68 19.50 4.82
C ILE A 299 12.77 20.42 4.00
N VAL A 300 13.19 21.67 3.78
CA VAL A 300 12.48 22.63 2.94
C VAL A 300 12.66 22.26 1.47
N PRO A 301 11.59 21.91 0.74
CA PRO A 301 11.66 21.67 -0.70
C PRO A 301 11.87 22.98 -1.47
N GLU A 302 12.36 22.88 -2.70
CA GLU A 302 12.56 24.05 -3.60
C GLU A 302 11.28 24.88 -3.78
N SER A 303 10.12 24.23 -3.83
CA SER A 303 8.81 24.89 -3.97
C SER A 303 8.42 25.79 -2.79
N LEU A 304 9.15 25.74 -1.68
CA LEU A 304 8.92 26.54 -0.48
C LEU A 304 10.13 27.44 -0.13
N ASP A 305 11.06 27.67 -1.07
CA ASP A 305 12.15 28.63 -0.87
C ASP A 305 11.60 30.04 -0.56
N LYS A 306 12.24 30.75 0.39
CA LYS A 306 11.85 32.07 0.90
C LYS A 306 10.50 32.14 1.62
N SER A 307 9.88 30.99 1.91
CA SER A 307 8.76 30.94 2.85
C SER A 307 9.18 31.40 4.25
N ILE A 308 8.21 31.63 5.13
CA ILE A 308 8.47 32.07 6.50
C ILE A 308 7.87 31.13 7.55
N VAL A 309 8.54 31.06 8.70
CA VAL A 309 8.12 30.26 9.87
C VAL A 309 8.23 31.06 11.15
N SER A 310 7.37 30.75 12.11
CA SER A 310 7.46 31.36 13.44
C SER A 310 8.65 30.83 14.23
N ASN A 311 8.95 31.49 15.34
CA ASN A 311 9.93 31.08 16.36
C ASN A 311 9.63 29.72 17.03
N GLU A 312 8.48 29.09 16.76
CA GLU A 312 8.12 27.75 17.23
C GLU A 312 8.83 26.63 16.44
N TYR A 313 9.59 26.98 15.40
CA TYR A 313 10.45 26.05 14.68
C TYR A 313 11.92 26.29 15.01
N LEU A 314 12.67 25.21 15.13
CA LEU A 314 14.12 25.22 15.03
C LEU A 314 14.47 25.05 13.55
N VAL A 315 15.22 25.99 13.00
CA VAL A 315 15.74 25.93 11.63
C VAL A 315 17.23 25.61 11.70
N SER A 316 17.65 24.59 10.98
CA SER A 316 19.01 24.05 11.06
C SER A 316 19.52 23.60 9.70
N ILE A 317 20.84 23.59 9.54
CA ILE A 317 21.52 22.99 8.39
C ILE A 317 22.65 22.08 8.86
N GLY A 318 23.03 21.13 8.01
CA GLY A 318 24.25 20.36 8.18
C GLY A 318 25.51 21.23 8.20
N ASN A 319 26.61 20.65 8.65
CA ASN A 319 27.93 21.29 8.68
C ASN A 319 29.02 20.31 8.20
N LYS A 320 30.30 20.62 8.47
CA LYS A 320 31.43 19.75 8.08
C LYS A 320 31.37 18.30 8.60
N ASN A 321 30.51 17.99 9.56
CA ASN A 321 30.33 16.66 10.11
C ASN A 321 29.14 15.91 9.49
N ILE A 322 28.15 16.62 8.95
CA ILE A 322 26.91 16.00 8.47
C ILE A 322 26.25 16.80 7.35
N THR A 323 25.71 16.11 6.34
CA THR A 323 24.85 16.75 5.32
C THR A 323 23.41 16.89 5.83
N THR A 324 22.67 17.89 5.34
CA THR A 324 21.25 18.08 5.73
C THR A 324 20.38 16.93 5.21
N GLU A 325 20.74 16.36 4.08
CA GLU A 325 20.04 15.24 3.44
C GLU A 325 20.23 13.95 4.25
N TYR A 326 21.45 13.67 4.72
CA TYR A 326 21.68 12.53 5.61
C TYR A 326 20.97 12.72 6.95
N TRP A 327 20.99 13.95 7.50
CA TRP A 327 20.19 14.29 8.67
C TRP A 327 18.70 13.97 8.47
N THR A 328 18.15 14.35 7.31
CA THR A 328 16.74 14.09 6.94
C THR A 328 16.39 12.60 6.89
N LEU A 329 17.36 11.75 6.56
CA LEU A 329 17.20 10.30 6.59
C LEU A 329 17.19 9.79 8.05
N ILE A 330 18.23 10.12 8.82
CA ILE A 330 18.39 9.58 10.18
C ILE A 330 17.39 10.16 11.17
N SER A 331 16.82 11.33 10.88
CA SER A 331 15.82 11.98 11.73
C SER A 331 14.53 11.18 11.86
N LYS A 332 14.29 10.25 10.93
CA LYS A 332 13.11 9.39 10.85
C LYS A 332 13.33 8.02 11.50
N LEU A 333 14.57 7.71 11.91
CA LEU A 333 14.88 6.43 12.53
C LEU A 333 14.31 6.35 13.95
N PRO A 334 13.92 5.16 14.44
CA PRO A 334 13.34 4.99 15.77
C PRO A 334 14.19 5.57 16.91
N ASN A 335 15.52 5.49 16.80
CA ASN A 335 16.43 6.06 17.79
C ASN A 335 16.34 7.60 17.84
N MET A 336 16.16 8.28 16.71
CA MET A 336 16.00 9.73 16.73
C MET A 336 14.67 10.14 17.35
N TYR A 337 13.59 9.42 17.05
CA TYR A 337 12.29 9.61 17.71
C TYR A 337 12.40 9.50 19.23
N ARG A 338 13.12 8.49 19.72
CA ARG A 338 13.43 8.34 21.15
C ARG A 338 14.18 9.55 21.70
N LYS A 339 15.18 10.07 20.98
CA LYS A 339 15.94 11.26 21.40
C LYS A 339 15.07 12.52 21.45
N PHE A 340 14.17 12.73 20.48
CA PHE A 340 13.21 13.83 20.51
C PHE A 340 12.27 13.74 21.70
N PHE A 341 11.73 12.54 21.95
CA PHE A 341 10.84 12.29 23.08
C PHE A 341 11.55 12.54 24.43
N LEU A 342 12.76 12.01 24.59
CA LEU A 342 13.51 12.17 25.85
C LEU A 342 13.93 13.63 26.12
N SER A 343 14.05 14.46 25.08
CA SER A 343 14.27 15.91 25.20
C SER A 343 12.97 16.71 25.15
N SER A 344 11.84 16.10 25.46
CA SER A 344 10.56 16.81 25.52
C SER A 344 9.96 16.66 26.91
N TYR A 345 9.32 17.71 27.40
CA TYR A 345 8.73 17.75 28.74
C TYR A 345 7.28 18.23 28.71
N GLY A 346 6.50 17.80 29.71
CA GLY A 346 5.06 18.05 29.82
C GLY A 346 4.31 16.80 30.29
N VAL A 347 3.05 16.96 30.64
CA VAL A 347 2.20 15.88 31.18
C VAL A 347 1.40 15.18 30.08
N ASP A 348 0.97 15.94 29.07
CA ASP A 348 0.16 15.47 27.94
C ASP A 348 1.04 15.36 26.69
N ILE A 349 1.06 14.20 26.06
CA ILE A 349 1.87 13.92 24.86
C ILE A 349 1.55 14.86 23.69
N GLU A 350 0.32 15.36 23.60
CA GLU A 350 -0.10 16.30 22.56
C GLU A 350 0.37 17.74 22.84
N LYS A 351 0.85 18.02 24.05
CA LYS A 351 1.27 19.35 24.52
C LYS A 351 2.73 19.40 24.99
N LEU A 352 3.53 18.39 24.67
CA LEU A 352 4.95 18.39 25.03
C LEU A 352 5.70 19.56 24.39
N VAL A 353 6.67 20.07 25.14
CA VAL A 353 7.58 21.12 24.69
C VAL A 353 8.95 20.51 24.49
N PHE A 354 9.53 20.72 23.31
CA PHE A 354 10.85 20.21 22.96
C PHE A 354 11.95 21.13 23.51
N ASP A 355 12.77 20.60 24.42
CA ASP A 355 13.97 21.22 24.93
C ASP A 355 15.13 21.01 23.95
N VAL A 356 15.35 22.05 23.14
CA VAL A 356 16.42 22.08 22.12
C VAL A 356 17.81 21.99 22.77
N GLU A 357 18.01 22.57 23.96
CA GLU A 357 19.32 22.64 24.61
C GLU A 357 19.69 21.31 25.28
N ASP A 358 18.71 20.60 25.85
CA ASP A 358 18.89 19.20 26.25
C ASP A 358 19.18 18.31 25.03
N TRP A 359 18.41 18.48 23.96
CA TRP A 359 18.56 17.67 22.75
C TRP A 359 19.92 17.83 22.08
N LYS A 360 20.45 19.06 22.01
CA LYS A 360 21.80 19.36 21.49
C LYS A 360 22.89 18.60 22.25
N LYS A 361 22.70 18.24 23.53
CA LYS A 361 23.67 17.47 24.33
C LYS A 361 23.64 15.97 24.04
N ARG A 362 22.57 15.45 23.42
CA ARG A 362 22.46 14.03 23.08
C ARG A 362 23.47 13.64 22.02
N THR A 363 23.88 12.37 22.04
CA THR A 363 24.84 11.84 21.09
C THR A 363 24.18 11.05 19.98
N ILE A 364 24.82 11.09 18.81
CA ILE A 364 24.54 10.28 17.63
C ILE A 364 25.86 9.72 17.10
N ILE A 365 25.77 8.65 16.31
CA ILE A 365 26.90 8.04 15.62
C ILE A 365 26.81 8.38 14.14
N LEU A 366 27.92 8.80 13.55
CA LEU A 366 27.97 9.28 12.18
C LEU A 366 29.08 8.59 11.39
N PRO A 367 28.80 8.17 10.15
CA PRO A 367 29.85 7.80 9.23
C PRO A 367 30.57 9.04 8.68
N SER A 368 31.62 8.82 7.88
CA SER A 368 32.28 9.88 7.11
C SER A 368 31.32 10.52 6.11
N LEU A 369 31.53 11.79 5.75
CA LEU A 369 30.70 12.51 4.77
C LEU A 369 30.51 11.74 3.44
N PRO A 370 31.56 11.15 2.82
CA PRO A 370 31.37 10.40 1.57
C PRO A 370 30.44 9.19 1.71
N GLU A 371 30.42 8.57 2.89
CA GLU A 371 29.49 7.46 3.15
C GLU A 371 28.06 7.96 3.39
N GLN A 372 27.90 9.08 4.12
CA GLN A 372 26.61 9.72 4.32
C GLN A 372 25.93 10.04 2.98
N GLU A 373 26.68 10.57 2.02
CA GLU A 373 26.21 10.84 0.66
C GLU A 373 25.75 9.55 -0.04
N ARG A 374 26.53 8.47 0.04
CA ARG A 374 26.15 7.18 -0.56
C ARG A 374 24.90 6.57 0.06
N ILE A 375 24.80 6.60 1.39
CA ILE A 375 23.62 6.10 2.12
C ILE A 375 22.40 6.92 1.72
N THR A 376 22.52 8.25 1.72
CA THR A 376 21.46 9.17 1.32
C THR A 376 20.98 8.89 -0.10
N LEU A 377 21.90 8.84 -1.08
CA LEU A 377 21.58 8.57 -2.48
C LEU A 377 20.91 7.21 -2.67
N PHE A 378 21.35 6.19 -1.93
CA PHE A 378 20.75 4.87 -1.98
C PHE A 378 19.29 4.88 -1.53
N PHE A 379 18.99 5.46 -0.37
CA PHE A 379 17.61 5.52 0.13
C PHE A 379 16.72 6.44 -0.70
N GLN A 380 17.24 7.55 -1.22
CA GLN A 380 16.50 8.39 -2.17
C GLN A 380 16.13 7.63 -3.45
N ARG A 381 17.06 6.87 -4.03
CA ARG A 381 16.78 6.03 -5.20
C ARG A 381 15.76 4.94 -4.88
N LEU A 382 15.88 4.30 -3.72
CA LEU A 382 14.95 3.26 -3.30
C LEU A 382 13.54 3.81 -3.09
N ASP A 383 13.42 4.98 -2.47
CA ASP A 383 12.14 5.68 -2.27
C ASP A 383 11.50 6.05 -3.61
N ASN A 384 12.28 6.61 -4.53
CA ASN A 384 11.81 6.93 -5.87
C ASN A 384 11.33 5.67 -6.61
N LEU A 385 12.05 4.55 -6.51
CA LEU A 385 11.64 3.28 -7.12
C LEU A 385 10.33 2.75 -6.52
N ILE A 386 10.17 2.82 -5.20
CA ILE A 386 8.93 2.42 -4.52
C ILE A 386 7.76 3.28 -5.00
N THR A 387 7.93 4.61 -5.03
CA THR A 387 6.89 5.54 -5.50
C THR A 387 6.53 5.29 -6.96
N LEU A 388 7.51 5.09 -7.84
CA LEU A 388 7.25 4.79 -9.25
C LEU A 388 6.49 3.47 -9.42
N GLN A 389 6.87 2.41 -8.69
CA GLN A 389 6.16 1.13 -8.73
C GLN A 389 4.73 1.22 -8.19
N GLN A 390 4.50 2.02 -7.14
CA GLN A 390 3.16 2.27 -6.63
C GLN A 390 2.29 2.98 -7.67
N LEU A 391 2.82 4.02 -8.32
CA LEU A 391 2.10 4.76 -9.37
C LEU A 391 1.80 3.88 -10.59
N GLU A 392 2.73 3.03 -11.01
CA GLU A 392 2.51 2.05 -12.09
C GLU A 392 1.39 1.06 -11.73
N LEU A 393 1.39 0.55 -10.51
CA LEU A 393 0.36 -0.35 -10.00
C LEU A 393 -1.03 0.31 -10.00
N GLU A 394 -1.14 1.55 -9.51
CA GLU A 394 -2.38 2.32 -9.52
C GLU A 394 -2.89 2.57 -10.95
N LYS A 395 -1.99 2.92 -11.89
CA LYS A 395 -2.33 3.07 -13.31
C LYS A 395 -2.87 1.77 -13.90
N LEU A 396 -2.24 0.64 -13.63
CA LEU A 396 -2.71 -0.66 -14.14
C LEU A 396 -4.06 -1.07 -13.56
N LYS A 397 -4.29 -0.83 -12.25
CA LYS A 397 -5.59 -1.10 -11.61
C LYS A 397 -6.70 -0.21 -12.19
N ASN A 398 -6.43 1.07 -12.40
CA ASN A 398 -7.37 1.99 -13.04
C ASN A 398 -7.64 1.60 -14.51
N PHE A 399 -6.61 1.19 -15.24
CA PHE A 399 -6.75 0.69 -16.61
C PHE A 399 -7.61 -0.57 -16.63
N LYS A 400 -7.37 -1.57 -15.76
CA LYS A 400 -8.21 -2.76 -15.63
C LYS A 400 -9.67 -2.40 -15.37
N LYS A 401 -9.94 -1.50 -14.42
CA LYS A 401 -11.28 -1.03 -14.11
C LYS A 401 -11.97 -0.42 -15.35
N SER A 402 -11.28 0.47 -16.05
CA SER A 402 -11.84 1.08 -17.27
C SER A 402 -12.10 0.04 -18.37
N MET A 403 -11.23 -0.96 -18.54
CA MET A 403 -11.47 -2.04 -19.50
C MET A 403 -12.65 -2.91 -19.10
N LEU A 404 -12.84 -3.22 -17.81
CA LEU A 404 -14.01 -3.96 -17.33
C LEU A 404 -15.32 -3.21 -17.59
N GLU A 405 -15.31 -1.88 -17.44
CA GLU A 405 -16.47 -1.03 -17.74
C GLU A 405 -16.78 -0.94 -19.23
N LYS A 406 -15.75 -0.89 -20.07
CA LYS A 406 -15.89 -0.65 -21.52
C LYS A 406 -15.97 -1.90 -22.39
N MET A 407 -15.46 -3.04 -21.91
CA MET A 407 -15.41 -4.30 -22.67
C MET A 407 -16.52 -5.30 -22.29
N PHE A 408 -17.34 -4.97 -21.29
CA PHE A 408 -18.52 -5.76 -20.89
C PHE A 408 -19.79 -4.90 -21.00
N VAL A 409 -20.94 -5.57 -21.12
CA VAL A 409 -22.28 -4.97 -21.31
C VAL A 409 -23.09 -4.99 -20.02
#